data_AF-A0A8E2BG32-F1
#
_entry.id   AF-A0A8E2BG32-F1
#
_cell.length_a   1.000
_cell.length_b   1.000
_cell.length_c   1.000
_cell.angle_alpha   90.00
_cell.angle_beta   90.00
_cell.angle_gamma   90.00
#
_symmetry.space_group_name_H-M   'P 1'
#
loop_
_entity.id
_entity.type
_entity.pdbx_description
1 polymer ?
#
loop_
_entity_poly.entity_id
_entity_poly.type
_entity_poly.pdbx_seq_one_letter_code
_entity_poly.pdbx_strand_id
1 'polypeptide(L)'
;MRRKQRVIAVFSYRFDAHLVPDLIANIDPFVDGWVAFDDRASTGVFSSEVGRRRCLLEAARQAGADWILAVDPDERFEAAVASEIATLTRKPGRIAWGFNFRELYAPLSYRIDGIWGSKIRHCLFRAFDPAERTDTGLHDLWYPRNAGFRELRCGLNLYHLKMIDPARRGARRDLYSFLDPDRRDQAIGYDYLADETGVQLEPVPAGRLYHPPHIDDGGLWMFDLQDKAGGLPAGD
;
A
#
# COMPACT_ATOMS: atom_id res chain seq x y z
N MET A 1 -9.71 -33.67 5.68
CA MET A 1 -10.05 -32.41 4.98
C MET A 1 -9.12 -31.32 5.50
N ARG A 2 -8.37 -30.61 4.64
CA ARG A 2 -7.45 -29.55 5.08
C ARG A 2 -8.26 -28.26 5.33
N ARG A 3 -8.10 -27.65 6.50
CA ARG A 3 -8.83 -26.43 6.92
C ARG A 3 -8.61 -25.30 5.90
N LYS A 4 -9.70 -24.59 5.52
CA LYS A 4 -9.63 -23.36 4.71
C LYS A 4 -8.67 -22.37 5.37
N GLN A 5 -7.70 -21.87 4.62
CA GLN A 5 -6.77 -20.85 5.11
C GLN A 5 -7.52 -19.54 5.26
N ARG A 6 -7.41 -18.89 6.42
CA ARG A 6 -8.06 -17.61 6.69
C ARG A 6 -7.17 -16.44 6.26
N VAL A 7 -7.64 -15.61 5.34
CA VAL A 7 -6.97 -14.39 4.88
C VAL A 7 -7.61 -13.19 5.56
N ILE A 8 -6.85 -12.43 6.34
CA ILE A 8 -7.33 -11.18 6.96
C ILE A 8 -6.58 -10.00 6.36
N ALA A 9 -7.31 -9.03 5.83
CA ALA A 9 -6.71 -7.79 5.38
C ALA A 9 -6.41 -6.85 6.54
N VAL A 10 -5.34 -6.07 6.42
CA VAL A 10 -4.97 -5.02 7.36
C VAL A 10 -4.68 -3.73 6.61
N PHE A 11 -5.22 -2.63 7.11
CA PHE A 11 -5.00 -1.30 6.55
C PHE A 11 -5.17 -0.22 7.62
N SER A 12 -4.56 0.93 7.41
CA SER A 12 -4.82 2.14 8.20
C SER A 12 -5.26 3.25 7.27
N TYR A 13 -6.12 4.15 7.76
CA TYR A 13 -6.58 5.28 6.96
C TYR A 13 -6.60 6.56 7.80
N ARG A 14 -6.46 7.69 7.12
CA ARG A 14 -6.59 9.02 7.72
C ARG A 14 -7.16 10.01 6.72
N PHE A 15 -6.30 10.54 5.84
CA PHE A 15 -6.64 11.52 4.82
C PHE A 15 -7.32 10.89 3.59
N ASP A 16 -7.30 9.56 3.52
CA ASP A 16 -7.79 8.69 2.46
C ASP A 16 -8.96 7.81 2.93
N ALA A 17 -9.61 8.17 4.04
CA ALA A 17 -10.69 7.41 4.66
C ALA A 17 -11.89 7.17 3.72
N HIS A 18 -12.17 8.11 2.82
CA HIS A 18 -13.24 8.03 1.81
C HIS A 18 -12.96 6.96 0.74
N LEU A 19 -11.71 6.48 0.59
CA LEU A 19 -11.37 5.41 -0.34
C LEU A 19 -11.64 4.00 0.24
N VAL A 20 -11.86 3.90 1.55
CA VAL A 20 -12.01 2.63 2.28
C VAL A 20 -13.20 1.79 1.79
N PRO A 21 -14.40 2.35 1.52
CA PRO A 21 -15.53 1.54 1.02
C PRO A 21 -15.18 0.79 -0.28
N ASP A 22 -14.53 1.48 -1.23
CA ASP A 22 -14.12 0.88 -2.50
C ASP A 22 -12.95 -0.08 -2.35
N LEU A 23 -12.04 0.17 -1.41
CA LEU A 23 -11.01 -0.81 -1.04
C LEU A 23 -11.67 -2.09 -0.52
N ILE A 24 -12.63 -1.98 0.39
CA ILE A 24 -13.34 -3.13 0.96
C ILE A 24 -14.06 -3.89 -0.16
N ALA A 25 -14.80 -3.21 -1.03
CA ALA A 25 -15.46 -3.85 -2.17
C ALA A 25 -14.48 -4.57 -3.11
N ASN A 26 -13.26 -4.04 -3.28
CA ASN A 26 -12.22 -4.67 -4.09
C ASN A 26 -11.65 -5.95 -3.47
N ILE A 27 -11.50 -6.00 -2.14
CA ILE A 27 -10.86 -7.14 -1.45
C ILE A 27 -11.84 -8.18 -0.90
N ASP A 28 -13.09 -7.79 -0.64
CA ASP A 28 -14.16 -8.65 -0.09
C ASP A 28 -14.29 -10.01 -0.81
N PRO A 29 -14.15 -10.11 -2.15
CA PRO A 29 -14.26 -11.39 -2.84
C PRO A 29 -13.18 -12.44 -2.46
N PHE A 30 -12.09 -12.03 -1.80
CA PHE A 30 -10.94 -12.90 -1.56
C PHE A 30 -10.31 -12.82 -0.17
N VAL A 31 -10.91 -12.07 0.74
CA VAL A 31 -10.53 -12.04 2.16
C VAL A 31 -11.65 -12.61 3.02
N ASP A 32 -11.30 -13.15 4.18
CA ASP A 32 -12.28 -13.67 5.16
C ASP A 32 -12.67 -12.62 6.21
N GLY A 33 -12.08 -11.43 6.12
CA GLY A 33 -12.31 -10.31 7.03
C GLY A 33 -11.19 -9.29 6.95
N TRP A 34 -11.32 -8.22 7.72
CA TRP A 34 -10.32 -7.16 7.77
C TRP A 34 -10.21 -6.56 9.17
N VAL A 35 -9.05 -5.96 9.45
CA VAL A 35 -8.79 -5.12 10.61
C VAL A 35 -8.33 -3.76 10.08
N ALA A 36 -8.95 -2.69 10.56
CA ALA A 36 -8.59 -1.34 10.18
C ALA A 36 -8.12 -0.53 11.39
N PHE A 37 -7.16 0.37 11.16
CA PHE A 37 -6.74 1.37 12.13
C PHE A 37 -7.19 2.76 11.65
N ASP A 38 -8.14 3.37 12.36
CA ASP A 38 -8.61 4.73 12.11
C ASP A 38 -7.68 5.74 12.78
N ASP A 39 -6.85 6.42 11.98
CA ASP A 39 -5.88 7.40 12.47
C ASP A 39 -6.37 8.85 12.33
N ARG A 40 -7.68 9.07 12.08
CA ARG A 40 -8.24 10.42 11.90
C ARG A 40 -8.14 11.33 13.12
N ALA A 41 -8.08 10.75 14.32
CA ALA A 41 -7.91 11.50 15.57
C ALA A 41 -6.46 11.97 15.82
N SER A 42 -5.50 11.53 15.03
CA SER A 42 -4.11 11.98 15.15
C SER A 42 -3.95 13.44 14.74
N THR A 43 -3.07 14.17 15.42
CA THR A 43 -2.80 15.61 15.17
C THR A 43 -1.44 15.87 14.53
N GLY A 44 -0.55 14.88 14.46
CA GLY A 44 0.77 15.02 13.84
C GLY A 44 0.71 15.00 12.31
N VAL A 45 1.77 15.48 11.64
CA VAL A 45 1.95 15.31 10.18
C VAL A 45 2.03 13.82 9.82
N PHE A 46 2.64 13.02 10.69
CA PHE A 46 2.78 11.58 10.59
C PHE A 46 2.60 10.95 11.98
N SER A 47 1.81 9.90 12.11
CA SER A 47 1.73 9.09 13.34
C SER A 47 2.67 7.89 13.23
N SER A 48 3.04 7.27 14.36
CA SER A 48 3.99 6.15 14.39
C SER A 48 3.51 4.96 13.55
N GLU A 49 4.08 4.80 12.35
CA GLU A 49 3.78 3.67 11.46
C GLU A 49 4.12 2.33 12.10
N VAL A 50 5.23 2.27 12.83
CA VAL A 50 5.65 1.13 13.65
C VAL A 50 4.53 0.69 14.60
N GLY A 51 4.02 1.63 15.41
CA GLY A 51 2.94 1.35 16.35
C GLY A 51 1.68 0.85 15.66
N ARG A 52 1.22 1.54 14.60
CA ARG A 52 0.02 1.15 13.84
C ARG A 52 0.15 -0.24 13.24
N ARG A 53 1.27 -0.52 12.55
CA ARG A 53 1.51 -1.84 11.93
C ARG A 53 1.53 -2.95 12.96
N ARG A 54 2.17 -2.75 14.12
CA ARG A 54 2.17 -3.75 15.21
C ARG A 54 0.76 -4.05 15.70
N CYS A 55 -0.06 -3.02 15.96
CA CYS A 55 -1.45 -3.20 16.38
C CYS A 55 -2.28 -3.97 15.33
N LEU A 56 -2.14 -3.62 14.06
CA LEU A 56 -2.83 -4.29 12.95
C LEU A 56 -2.46 -5.77 12.83
N LEU A 57 -1.16 -6.10 12.87
CA LEU A 57 -0.67 -7.47 12.78
C LEU A 57 -1.14 -8.32 13.96
N GLU A 58 -1.10 -7.77 15.17
CA GLU A 58 -1.57 -8.44 16.38
C GLU A 58 -3.08 -8.72 16.31
N ALA A 59 -3.88 -7.72 15.94
CA ALA A 59 -5.32 -7.87 15.80
C ALA A 59 -5.71 -8.89 14.71
N ALA A 60 -5.02 -8.91 13.56
CA ALA A 60 -5.25 -9.91 12.52
C ALA A 60 -4.97 -11.33 13.02
N ARG A 61 -3.92 -11.53 13.82
CA ARG A 61 -3.64 -12.83 14.44
C ARG A 61 -4.69 -13.24 15.46
N GLN A 62 -5.13 -12.30 16.30
CA GLN A 62 -6.20 -12.54 17.27
C GLN A 62 -7.52 -12.92 16.58
N ALA A 63 -7.77 -12.40 15.37
CA ALA A 63 -8.88 -12.81 14.49
C ALA A 63 -8.67 -14.19 13.81
N GLY A 64 -7.53 -14.84 14.03
CA GLY A 64 -7.20 -16.16 13.53
C GLY A 64 -6.70 -16.19 12.09
N ALA A 65 -6.02 -15.14 11.63
CA ALA A 65 -5.40 -15.10 10.31
C ALA A 65 -4.36 -16.23 10.13
N ASP A 66 -4.48 -16.99 9.04
CA ASP A 66 -3.40 -17.84 8.53
C ASP A 66 -2.49 -17.04 7.58
N TRP A 67 -3.09 -16.07 6.88
CA TRP A 67 -2.45 -15.15 5.94
C TRP A 67 -2.95 -13.73 6.20
N ILE A 68 -2.06 -12.77 6.03
CA ILE A 68 -2.34 -11.35 6.18
C ILE A 68 -2.15 -10.67 4.84
N LEU A 69 -3.09 -9.80 4.47
CA LEU A 69 -3.02 -8.94 3.30
C LEU A 69 -2.87 -7.48 3.75
N ALA A 70 -1.66 -6.92 3.63
CA ALA A 70 -1.41 -5.52 3.98
C ALA A 70 -1.62 -4.59 2.78
N VAL A 71 -2.60 -3.69 2.87
CA VAL A 71 -3.05 -2.87 1.74
C VAL A 71 -3.30 -1.43 2.20
N ASP A 72 -3.09 -0.46 1.32
CA ASP A 72 -3.42 0.94 1.59
C ASP A 72 -4.79 1.32 0.95
N PRO A 73 -5.53 2.31 1.52
CA PRO A 73 -6.84 2.73 1.00
C PRO A 73 -6.83 3.15 -0.48
N ASP A 74 -5.70 3.63 -0.98
CA ASP A 74 -5.47 4.06 -2.37
C ASP A 74 -4.96 2.93 -3.28
N GLU A 75 -5.09 1.67 -2.89
CA GLU A 75 -4.66 0.52 -3.68
C GLU A 75 -5.83 -0.37 -4.15
N ARG A 76 -5.71 -0.96 -5.34
CA ARG A 76 -6.70 -1.88 -5.91
C ARG A 76 -6.03 -3.10 -6.53
N PHE A 77 -6.49 -4.30 -6.17
CA PHE A 77 -6.07 -5.55 -6.78
C PHE A 77 -6.86 -5.81 -8.07
N GLU A 78 -6.21 -6.39 -9.08
CA GLU A 78 -6.93 -6.86 -10.25
C GLU A 78 -7.95 -7.96 -9.89
N ALA A 79 -9.04 -8.04 -10.63
CA ALA A 79 -10.17 -8.92 -10.30
C ALA A 79 -9.79 -10.41 -10.23
N ALA A 80 -8.78 -10.83 -10.99
CA ALA A 80 -8.30 -12.22 -11.03
C ALA A 80 -7.72 -12.72 -9.68
N VAL A 81 -7.38 -11.82 -8.74
CA VAL A 81 -6.95 -12.23 -7.40
C VAL A 81 -8.00 -13.10 -6.71
N ALA A 82 -9.29 -12.87 -6.98
CA ALA A 82 -10.38 -13.64 -6.38
C ALA A 82 -10.34 -15.13 -6.75
N SER A 83 -10.02 -15.47 -7.99
CA SER A 83 -9.88 -16.87 -8.41
C SER A 83 -8.55 -17.49 -7.97
N GLU A 84 -7.50 -16.68 -7.78
CA GLU A 84 -6.15 -17.17 -7.51
C GLU A 84 -5.81 -17.30 -6.01
N ILE A 85 -6.53 -16.62 -5.11
CA ILE A 85 -6.18 -16.55 -3.68
C ILE A 85 -6.06 -17.92 -3.02
N ALA A 86 -6.94 -18.87 -3.38
CA ALA A 86 -6.92 -20.22 -2.84
C ALA A 86 -5.69 -21.03 -3.29
N THR A 87 -5.15 -20.74 -4.47
CA THR A 87 -3.91 -21.32 -4.98
C THR A 87 -2.70 -20.74 -4.26
N LEU A 88 -2.65 -19.41 -4.13
CA LEU A 88 -1.57 -18.70 -3.46
C LEU A 88 -1.42 -19.14 -1.99
N THR A 89 -2.53 -19.25 -1.27
CA THR A 89 -2.55 -19.56 0.17
C THR A 89 -2.41 -21.04 0.50
N ARG A 90 -2.59 -21.94 -0.49
CA ARG A 90 -2.32 -23.39 -0.31
C ARG A 90 -0.83 -23.71 -0.21
N LYS A 91 0.04 -22.86 -0.77
CA LYS A 91 1.47 -23.11 -0.83
C LYS A 91 2.07 -23.16 0.59
N PRO A 92 2.77 -24.24 0.97
CA PRO A 92 3.32 -24.37 2.31
C PRO A 92 4.56 -23.49 2.51
N GLY A 93 4.84 -23.20 3.79
CA GLY A 93 5.99 -22.40 4.24
C GLY A 93 5.66 -20.94 4.52
N ARG A 94 6.67 -20.21 5.01
CA ARG A 94 6.63 -18.76 5.19
C ARG A 94 6.87 -18.10 3.83
N ILE A 95 5.83 -17.58 3.23
CA ILE A 95 5.86 -16.95 1.91
C ILE A 95 5.32 -15.54 2.04
N ALA A 96 5.95 -14.61 1.33
CA ALA A 96 5.41 -13.30 1.01
C ALA A 96 5.22 -13.22 -0.50
N TRP A 97 3.96 -13.07 -0.93
CA TRP A 97 3.58 -12.95 -2.33
C TRP A 97 3.66 -11.50 -2.79
N GLY A 98 4.44 -11.31 -3.86
CA GLY A 98 4.67 -10.05 -4.54
C GLY A 98 3.72 -9.88 -5.71
N PHE A 99 3.06 -8.73 -5.76
CA PHE A 99 2.24 -8.26 -6.87
C PHE A 99 3.04 -7.26 -7.71
N ASN A 100 2.80 -7.24 -9.03
CA ASN A 100 3.33 -6.17 -9.86
C ASN A 100 2.67 -4.86 -9.41
N PHE A 101 3.47 -3.93 -8.91
CA PHE A 101 2.97 -2.69 -8.35
C PHE A 101 2.90 -1.64 -9.46
N ARG A 102 1.68 -1.39 -9.92
CA ARG A 102 1.37 -0.55 -11.08
C ARG A 102 0.92 0.82 -10.59
N GLU A 103 1.83 1.79 -10.65
CA GLU A 103 1.49 3.17 -10.32
C GLU A 103 0.72 3.79 -11.49
N LEU A 104 -0.58 4.02 -11.27
CA LEU A 104 -1.44 4.63 -12.28
C LEU A 104 -1.07 6.09 -12.44
N TYR A 105 -0.91 6.54 -13.68
CA TYR A 105 -0.71 7.96 -14.03
C TYR A 105 -1.93 8.54 -14.76
N ALA A 106 -2.90 7.68 -15.07
CA ALA A 106 -4.24 7.99 -15.53
C ALA A 106 -5.18 6.88 -15.02
N PRO A 107 -6.51 7.07 -15.01
CA PRO A 107 -7.45 6.09 -14.45
C PRO A 107 -7.29 4.65 -14.99
N LEU A 108 -6.85 4.51 -16.24
CA LEU A 108 -6.66 3.23 -16.93
C LEU A 108 -5.26 3.07 -17.56
N SER A 109 -4.25 3.81 -17.12
CA SER A 109 -2.87 3.64 -17.61
C SER A 109 -1.85 3.81 -16.50
N TYR A 110 -0.85 2.94 -16.45
CA TYR A 110 0.24 2.99 -15.47
C TYR A 110 1.59 3.27 -16.12
N ARG A 111 2.51 3.83 -15.33
CA ARG A 111 3.87 4.14 -15.79
C ARG A 111 4.75 2.90 -15.85
N ILE A 112 5.53 2.76 -16.92
CA ILE A 112 6.36 1.57 -17.18
C ILE A 112 7.85 1.84 -17.39
N ASP A 113 8.27 3.09 -17.58
CA ASP A 113 9.69 3.39 -17.75
C ASP A 113 10.51 3.13 -16.47
N GLY A 114 11.79 2.78 -16.65
CA GLY A 114 12.75 2.61 -15.56
C GLY A 114 12.27 1.70 -14.43
N ILE A 115 12.31 2.22 -13.20
CA ILE A 115 11.91 1.47 -12.01
C ILE A 115 10.40 1.15 -11.99
N TRP A 116 9.56 1.98 -12.63
CA TRP A 116 8.11 1.91 -12.54
C TRP A 116 7.55 0.61 -13.13
N GLY A 117 8.09 0.15 -14.24
CA GLY A 117 7.68 -1.11 -14.88
C GLY A 117 8.04 -2.38 -14.11
N SER A 118 8.96 -2.28 -13.14
CA SER A 118 9.54 -3.42 -12.41
C SER A 118 9.21 -3.48 -10.92
N LYS A 119 8.42 -2.53 -10.39
CA LYS A 119 8.08 -2.49 -8.96
C LYS A 119 7.28 -3.72 -8.55
N ILE A 120 7.64 -4.29 -7.41
CA ILE A 120 6.92 -5.40 -6.77
C ILE A 120 6.57 -4.98 -5.33
N ARG A 121 5.31 -5.19 -4.93
CA ARG A 121 4.86 -5.02 -3.54
C ARG A 121 4.53 -6.39 -2.95
N HIS A 122 5.27 -6.79 -1.92
CA HIS A 122 5.04 -8.03 -1.18
C HIS A 122 4.05 -7.77 -0.04
N CYS A 123 2.75 -7.93 -0.32
CA CYS A 123 1.67 -7.55 0.60
C CYS A 123 0.80 -8.70 1.10
N LEU A 124 0.86 -9.89 0.50
CA LEU A 124 0.15 -11.08 0.99
C LEU A 124 1.16 -12.06 1.59
N PHE A 125 1.14 -12.25 2.90
CA PHE A 125 2.16 -13.07 3.58
C PHE A 125 1.55 -13.97 4.65
N ARG A 126 2.25 -15.07 4.94
CA ARG A 126 1.88 -15.98 6.02
C ARG A 126 1.88 -15.23 7.36
N ALA A 127 0.84 -15.40 8.17
CA ALA A 127 0.81 -14.81 9.51
C ALA A 127 2.00 -15.31 10.35
N PHE A 128 2.63 -14.40 11.09
CA PHE A 128 3.82 -14.61 11.93
C PHE A 128 3.64 -13.85 13.25
N ASP A 129 4.42 -14.12 14.29
CA ASP A 129 4.32 -13.37 15.55
C ASP A 129 4.89 -11.95 15.36
N PRO A 130 4.15 -10.85 15.62
CA PRO A 130 4.63 -9.49 15.38
C PRO A 130 5.92 -9.15 16.15
N ALA A 131 6.22 -9.87 17.24
CA ALA A 131 7.49 -9.75 17.96
C ALA A 131 8.72 -10.20 17.14
N GLU A 132 8.52 -10.98 16.07
CA GLU A 132 9.58 -11.37 15.13
C GLU A 132 10.03 -10.23 14.22
N ARG A 133 9.27 -9.11 14.15
CA ARG A 133 9.60 -7.96 13.31
C ARG A 133 10.45 -6.96 14.07
N THR A 134 11.56 -6.55 13.45
CA THR A 134 12.35 -5.40 13.87
C THR A 134 12.11 -4.29 12.87
N ASP A 135 11.48 -3.21 13.33
CA ASP A 135 11.07 -2.12 12.46
C ASP A 135 12.22 -1.15 12.25
N THR A 136 12.52 -0.81 11.00
CA THR A 136 13.69 0.02 10.69
C THR A 136 13.40 1.45 10.25
N GLY A 137 12.13 1.83 10.04
CA GLY A 137 11.77 3.19 9.60
C GLY A 137 10.67 3.22 8.55
N LEU A 138 10.67 4.27 7.73
CA LEU A 138 9.75 4.43 6.60
C LEU A 138 10.04 3.37 5.53
N HIS A 139 9.02 2.99 4.75
CA HIS A 139 9.13 2.03 3.64
C HIS A 139 9.56 0.59 4.00
N ASP A 140 9.56 0.23 5.28
CA ASP A 140 9.93 -1.12 5.71
C ASP A 140 8.90 -2.17 5.28
N LEU A 141 9.30 -3.44 5.28
CA LEU A 141 8.46 -4.59 4.93
C LEU A 141 7.37 -4.84 5.98
N TRP A 142 6.22 -5.34 5.53
CA TRP A 142 5.12 -5.77 6.42
C TRP A 142 5.38 -7.11 7.11
N TYR A 143 6.44 -7.83 6.70
CA TYR A 143 6.89 -9.09 7.26
C TYR A 143 8.38 -9.04 7.63
N PRO A 144 8.83 -9.86 8.58
CA PRO A 144 10.22 -9.86 9.02
C PRO A 144 11.19 -10.39 7.95
N ARG A 145 12.19 -9.57 7.60
CA ARG A 145 13.23 -9.88 6.59
C ARG A 145 14.00 -11.16 6.88
N ASN A 146 14.30 -11.43 8.15
CA ASN A 146 15.22 -12.50 8.57
C ASN A 146 14.51 -13.71 9.22
N ALA A 147 13.18 -13.84 9.08
CA ALA A 147 12.42 -14.93 9.71
C ALA A 147 12.03 -16.07 8.74
N GLY A 148 12.87 -16.31 7.73
CA GLY A 148 12.70 -17.43 6.79
C GLY A 148 11.57 -17.26 5.77
N PHE A 149 11.11 -16.04 5.51
CA PHE A 149 10.15 -15.76 4.45
C PHE A 149 10.81 -15.89 3.07
N ARG A 150 10.12 -16.59 2.17
CA ARG A 150 10.46 -16.60 0.74
C ARG A 150 9.59 -15.59 0.01
N GLU A 151 10.23 -14.68 -0.69
CA GLU A 151 9.58 -13.72 -1.59
C GLU A 151 9.32 -14.39 -2.93
N LEU A 152 8.04 -14.47 -3.32
CA LEU A 152 7.62 -15.07 -4.58
C LEU A 152 6.71 -14.12 -5.33
N ARG A 153 6.88 -14.00 -6.64
CA ARG A 153 6.00 -13.17 -7.48
C ARG A 153 4.80 -13.99 -7.92
N CYS A 154 3.59 -13.46 -7.74
CA CYS A 154 2.36 -14.13 -8.18
C CYS A 154 1.99 -13.78 -9.63
N GLY A 155 2.62 -12.77 -10.22
CA GLY A 155 2.31 -12.30 -11.58
C GLY A 155 1.07 -11.42 -11.66
N LEU A 156 0.31 -11.28 -10.57
CA LEU A 156 -0.90 -10.47 -10.49
C LEU A 156 -0.58 -8.99 -10.26
N ASN A 157 -1.51 -8.09 -10.63
CA ASN A 157 -1.35 -6.64 -10.50
C ASN A 157 -1.99 -6.08 -9.23
N LEU A 158 -1.30 -5.09 -8.66
CA LEU A 158 -1.79 -4.17 -7.63
C LEU A 158 -1.63 -2.75 -8.16
N TYR A 159 -2.72 -2.02 -8.26
CA TYR A 159 -2.78 -0.66 -8.78
C TYR A 159 -2.73 0.35 -7.66
N HIS A 160 -1.95 1.41 -7.82
CA HIS A 160 -1.81 2.49 -6.85
C HIS A 160 -2.42 3.77 -7.42
N LEU A 161 -3.55 4.19 -6.83
CA LEU A 161 -4.43 5.25 -7.33
C LEU A 161 -3.87 6.66 -7.07
N LYS A 162 -3.14 6.85 -5.97
CA LYS A 162 -2.64 8.18 -5.54
C LYS A 162 -1.74 8.83 -6.59
N MET A 163 -1.16 8.04 -7.47
CA MET A 163 -0.25 8.52 -8.50
C MET A 163 -0.98 9.01 -9.75
N ILE A 164 -2.32 8.95 -9.83
CA ILE A 164 -3.09 9.42 -10.99
C ILE A 164 -2.95 10.94 -11.14
N ASP A 165 -3.04 11.68 -10.04
CA ASP A 165 -3.04 13.14 -10.04
C ASP A 165 -1.62 13.72 -9.85
N PRO A 166 -1.14 14.62 -10.75
CA PRO A 166 0.14 15.30 -10.59
C PRO A 166 0.31 16.03 -9.25
N ALA A 167 -0.75 16.65 -8.72
CA ALA A 167 -0.70 17.35 -7.43
C ALA A 167 -0.41 16.39 -6.28
N ARG A 168 -1.02 15.19 -6.29
CA ARG A 168 -0.72 14.14 -5.31
C ARG A 168 0.71 13.62 -5.44
N ARG A 169 1.25 13.50 -6.66
CA ARG A 169 2.65 13.13 -6.88
C ARG A 169 3.61 14.17 -6.28
N GLY A 170 3.36 15.46 -6.53
CA GLY A 170 4.11 16.57 -5.94
C GLY A 170 4.05 16.59 -4.42
N ALA A 171 2.85 16.52 -3.84
CA ALA A 171 2.67 16.49 -2.39
C ALA A 171 3.34 15.28 -1.74
N ARG A 172 3.34 14.12 -2.40
CA ARG A 172 4.02 12.92 -1.92
C ARG A 172 5.54 13.07 -1.91
N ARG A 173 6.13 13.66 -2.96
CA ARG A 173 7.55 14.04 -2.96
C ARG A 173 7.87 14.94 -1.77
N ASP A 174 7.07 15.99 -1.58
CA ASP A 174 7.33 16.99 -0.54
C ASP A 174 7.19 16.40 0.86
N LEU A 175 6.13 15.62 1.10
CA LEU A 175 5.90 14.93 2.37
C LEU A 175 7.05 13.99 2.72
N TYR A 176 7.51 13.15 1.78
CA TYR A 176 8.60 12.23 2.06
C TYR A 176 9.94 12.95 2.23
N SER A 177 10.20 14.01 1.46
CA SER A 177 11.40 14.83 1.65
C SER A 177 11.41 15.52 3.03
N PHE A 178 10.24 15.88 3.55
CA PHE A 178 10.10 16.40 4.92
C PHE A 178 10.30 15.32 6.00
N LEU A 179 9.83 14.10 5.78
CA LEU A 179 9.93 13.00 6.75
C LEU A 179 11.32 12.34 6.79
N ASP A 180 12.02 12.31 5.66
CA ASP A 180 13.38 11.76 5.52
C ASP A 180 14.33 12.78 4.88
N PRO A 181 14.64 13.90 5.58
CA PRO A 181 15.46 14.99 5.03
C PRO A 181 16.91 14.55 4.76
N ASP A 182 17.40 13.56 5.51
CA ASP A 182 18.75 13.02 5.39
C ASP A 182 18.84 11.84 4.41
N ARG A 183 17.73 11.44 3.77
CA ARG A 183 17.65 10.32 2.81
C ARG A 183 18.13 8.98 3.39
N ARG A 184 17.87 8.74 4.68
CA ARG A 184 18.24 7.52 5.39
C ARG A 184 17.40 6.33 4.94
N ASP A 185 16.13 6.56 4.63
CA ASP A 185 15.18 5.55 4.20
C ASP A 185 15.15 5.41 2.67
N GLN A 186 15.39 6.50 1.93
CA GLN A 186 15.46 6.50 0.46
C GLN A 186 16.67 7.29 -0.07
N ALA A 187 17.83 6.63 -0.20
CA ALA A 187 19.11 7.27 -0.57
C ALA A 187 19.08 8.09 -1.87
N ILE A 188 18.30 7.68 -2.89
CA ILE A 188 18.16 8.42 -4.15
C ILE A 188 17.32 9.70 -4.03
N GLY A 189 16.69 9.94 -2.87
CA GLY A 189 15.72 11.01 -2.66
C GLY A 189 14.34 10.68 -3.25
N TYR A 190 13.48 11.70 -3.33
CA TYR A 190 12.06 11.55 -3.67
C TYR A 190 11.64 12.32 -4.93
N ASP A 191 12.53 13.11 -5.53
CA ASP A 191 12.22 13.96 -6.70
C ASP A 191 11.63 13.17 -7.87
N TYR A 192 12.09 11.93 -8.04
CA TYR A 192 11.61 11.02 -9.08
C TYR A 192 10.11 10.75 -9.02
N LEU A 193 9.46 10.93 -7.86
CA LEU A 193 8.01 10.71 -7.72
C LEU A 193 7.19 11.71 -8.55
N ALA A 194 7.70 12.91 -8.77
CA ALA A 194 7.03 13.99 -9.51
C ALA A 194 7.71 14.31 -10.86
N ASP A 195 8.79 13.60 -11.21
CA ASP A 195 9.47 13.78 -12.49
C ASP A 195 8.71 13.08 -13.62
N GLU A 196 8.22 13.86 -14.58
CA GLU A 196 7.48 13.37 -15.75
C GLU A 196 8.34 13.27 -17.02
N THR A 197 9.64 13.52 -16.91
CA THR A 197 10.56 13.44 -18.05
C THR A 197 10.59 12.02 -18.61
N GLY A 198 10.24 11.88 -19.89
CA GLY A 198 10.33 10.60 -20.60
C GLY A 198 9.32 9.54 -20.12
N VAL A 199 8.23 9.94 -19.46
CA VAL A 199 7.17 9.01 -19.01
C VAL A 199 6.67 8.14 -20.16
N GLN A 200 6.65 6.83 -19.92
CA GLN A 200 6.02 5.85 -20.80
C GLN A 200 4.86 5.20 -20.06
N LEU A 201 3.69 5.19 -20.71
CA LEU A 201 2.46 4.64 -20.14
C LEU A 201 2.04 3.38 -20.90
N GLU A 202 1.52 2.41 -20.15
CA GLU A 202 0.83 1.24 -20.69
C GLU A 202 -0.63 1.25 -20.24
N PRO A 203 -1.60 1.00 -21.14
CA PRO A 203 -2.99 0.87 -20.75
C PRO A 203 -3.19 -0.39 -19.89
N VAL A 204 -4.10 -0.33 -18.92
CA VAL A 204 -4.53 -1.51 -18.16
C VAL A 204 -5.21 -2.48 -19.12
N PRO A 205 -4.70 -3.72 -19.30
CA PRO A 205 -5.35 -4.68 -20.18
C PRO A 205 -6.75 -5.04 -19.66
N ALA A 206 -7.72 -5.24 -20.56
CA ALA A 206 -9.11 -5.50 -20.17
C ALA A 206 -9.26 -6.71 -19.22
N GLY A 207 -8.46 -7.77 -19.42
CA GLY A 207 -8.44 -8.95 -18.54
C GLY A 207 -7.74 -8.75 -17.18
N ARG A 208 -7.25 -7.54 -16.90
CA ARG A 208 -6.48 -7.18 -15.69
C ARG A 208 -7.10 -6.01 -14.92
N LEU A 209 -8.32 -5.61 -15.27
CA LEU A 209 -9.02 -4.53 -14.57
C LEU A 209 -9.27 -4.87 -13.10
N TYR A 210 -9.44 -3.83 -12.30
CA TYR A 210 -9.91 -3.90 -10.91
C TYR A 210 -11.36 -3.40 -10.82
N HIS A 211 -12.05 -3.79 -9.75
CA HIS A 211 -13.42 -3.37 -9.46
C HIS A 211 -13.52 -3.03 -7.96
N PRO A 212 -14.27 -1.98 -7.54
CA PRO A 212 -14.96 -0.99 -8.39
C PRO A 212 -13.98 -0.11 -9.18
N PRO A 213 -14.40 0.46 -10.35
CA PRO A 213 -13.60 1.44 -11.06
C PRO A 213 -13.40 2.68 -10.17
N HIS A 214 -12.20 3.24 -10.19
CA HIS A 214 -11.92 4.43 -9.39
C HIS A 214 -12.62 5.66 -9.97
N ILE A 215 -13.31 6.41 -9.10
CA ILE A 215 -13.83 7.74 -9.38
C ILE A 215 -13.00 8.72 -8.56
N ASP A 216 -12.31 9.62 -9.25
CA ASP A 216 -11.47 10.62 -8.61
C ASP A 216 -12.33 11.69 -7.92
N ASP A 217 -11.94 12.07 -6.70
CA ASP A 217 -12.63 13.05 -5.87
C ASP A 217 -11.90 14.41 -5.82
N GLY A 218 -10.75 14.53 -6.47
CA GLY A 218 -9.88 15.71 -6.46
C GLY A 218 -9.15 15.97 -5.13
N GLY A 219 -9.28 15.11 -4.12
CA GLY A 219 -8.66 15.29 -2.80
C GLY A 219 -7.18 14.91 -2.80
N LEU A 220 -6.36 15.46 -1.90
CA LEU A 220 -4.91 15.19 -1.87
C LEU A 220 -4.55 13.82 -1.24
N TRP A 221 -5.43 13.28 -0.39
CA TRP A 221 -5.28 11.98 0.30
C TRP A 221 -4.04 11.86 1.19
N MET A 222 -3.49 12.99 1.61
CA MET A 222 -2.36 13.09 2.53
C MET A 222 -2.33 14.47 3.16
N PHE A 223 -1.46 14.63 4.16
CA PHE A 223 -1.24 15.93 4.79
C PHE A 223 -0.63 16.90 3.77
N ASP A 224 -1.24 18.07 3.60
CA ASP A 224 -0.68 19.15 2.79
C ASP A 224 0.34 19.95 3.62
N LEU A 225 1.61 19.92 3.22
CA LEU A 225 2.64 20.71 3.88
C LEU A 225 2.45 22.22 3.64
N GLN A 226 1.76 22.63 2.56
CA GLN A 226 1.49 24.04 2.26
C GLN A 226 0.54 24.66 3.29
N ASP A 227 -0.43 23.89 3.80
CA ASP A 227 -1.32 24.32 4.89
C ASP A 227 -0.54 24.66 6.18
N LYS A 228 0.64 24.06 6.37
CA LYS A 228 1.53 24.39 7.51
C LYS A 228 2.31 25.69 7.28
N ALA A 229 2.64 26.02 6.03
CA ALA A 229 3.40 27.23 5.67
C ALA A 229 2.55 28.51 5.71
N GLY A 230 1.24 28.41 5.48
CA GLY A 230 0.29 29.53 5.61
C GLY A 230 -0.07 29.94 7.04
N GLY A 231 0.40 29.20 8.05
CA GLY A 231 0.12 29.44 9.48
C GLY A 231 1.25 30.10 10.28
N LEU A 232 2.38 30.43 9.65
CA LEU A 232 3.40 31.28 10.29
C LEU A 232 2.96 32.74 10.15
N PRO A 233 2.73 33.50 11.25
CA PRO A 233 2.57 34.94 11.12
C PRO A 233 3.81 35.47 10.41
N ALA A 234 3.59 36.31 9.39
CA ALA A 234 4.66 37.12 8.82
C ALA A 234 5.34 37.83 9.99
N GLY A 235 6.59 37.49 10.25
CA GLY A 235 7.37 38.14 11.29
C GLY A 235 7.50 39.62 10.92
N ASP A 236 7.00 40.47 11.82
CA ASP A 236 7.33 41.90 11.87
C ASP A 236 8.84 42.11 12.12
#